data_AF-A0AAE0K6L5-F1
#
_entry.id   AF-A0AAE0K6L5-F1
#
_cell.length_a   1.000
_cell.length_b   1.000
_cell.length_c   1.000
_cell.angle_alpha   90.00
_cell.angle_beta   90.00
_cell.angle_gamma   90.00
#
_symmetry.space_group_name_H-M   'P 1'
#
loop_
_entity.id
_entity.type
_entity.pdbx_description
1 polymer ?
#
loop_
_entity_poly.entity_id
_entity_poly.type
_entity_poly.pdbx_seq_one_letter_code
_entity_poly.pdbx_strand_id
1 'polypeptide(L)'
;MLLDLLPRTALAGTRLPTASDLVPRPHDSARLFDHGRVFPADTHQPTPRTMSNGCRQLIVSILRTFPRMMVRAPTGLPPFVHPLGCGLHFAQGPDAGGLDDGWAAVQQFEAAPNGAGFIPLRPLAACIGVAHIFVARTANSDEFLWQTIEAEHRRIRAEFTPGETLAATQAMMLYTTMRLMVSGYEYFQANRGVLMTLNDLSRRFSELCPGPFSPAHMRLHRPTWEEWIFEETRRRIAVVCFLMTLVVGSEACLAILDPPSLLLPSSRALWEAKDRWSWEREFDAAWAEIGTVARHHQHAGPRLDTIGDLAVVKNGLSDPRFGAGRAGAAAAAASDALDSWHAGLDGLGIMLAAVLADH
;
A
#
# COMPACT_ATOMS: atom_id res chain seq x y z
N MET A 1 -61.20 -24.33 -27.70
CA MET A 1 -62.63 -23.95 -27.64
C MET A 1 -62.93 -23.63 -26.18
N LEU A 2 -63.59 -22.49 -25.93
CA LEU A 2 -63.67 -21.68 -24.69
C LEU A 2 -62.39 -20.84 -24.42
N LEU A 3 -62.36 -19.50 -24.34
CA LEU A 3 -63.26 -18.33 -24.11
C LEU A 3 -62.74 -17.56 -22.88
N ASP A 4 -62.34 -16.31 -23.17
CA ASP A 4 -62.49 -15.07 -22.39
C ASP A 4 -62.14 -15.01 -20.90
N LEU A 5 -61.34 -13.99 -20.55
CA LEU A 5 -61.83 -12.82 -19.81
C LEU A 5 -60.71 -11.76 -19.68
N LEU A 6 -60.87 -10.64 -20.38
CA LEU A 6 -60.22 -9.36 -20.06
C LEU A 6 -60.88 -8.75 -18.81
N PRO A 7 -60.20 -7.76 -18.18
CA PRO A 7 -60.83 -6.44 -18.19
C PRO A 7 -59.89 -5.32 -18.62
N ARG A 8 -60.51 -4.37 -19.33
CA ARG A 8 -60.03 -3.02 -19.66
C ARG A 8 -60.20 -2.09 -18.46
N THR A 9 -59.15 -1.36 -18.08
CA THR A 9 -59.19 -0.02 -17.47
C THR A 9 -57.84 0.66 -17.79
N ALA A 10 -57.80 1.63 -18.71
CA ALA A 10 -58.00 3.07 -18.50
C ALA A 10 -56.72 3.82 -18.08
N LEU A 11 -56.06 4.37 -19.11
CA LEU A 11 -55.25 5.60 -19.19
C LEU A 11 -54.99 6.39 -17.89
N ALA A 12 -53.71 6.49 -17.49
CA ALA A 12 -53.14 7.67 -16.85
C ALA A 12 -51.59 7.69 -16.97
N GLY A 13 -51.07 8.67 -17.72
CA GLY A 13 -49.76 9.29 -17.45
C GLY A 13 -48.48 8.51 -17.77
N THR A 14 -48.14 8.36 -19.04
CA THR A 14 -46.73 8.16 -19.46
C THR A 14 -45.93 9.43 -19.15
N ARG A 15 -45.18 9.44 -18.05
CA ARG A 15 -44.07 10.38 -17.86
C ARG A 15 -42.86 9.86 -18.66
N LEU A 16 -42.31 10.70 -19.53
CA LEU A 16 -40.96 10.54 -20.06
C LEU A 16 -39.95 10.68 -18.90
N PRO A 17 -38.91 9.84 -18.82
CA PRO A 17 -37.92 9.92 -17.76
C PRO A 17 -37.14 11.23 -17.88
N THR A 18 -37.00 11.96 -16.77
CA THR A 18 -36.14 13.15 -16.69
C THR A 18 -34.72 12.75 -16.29
N ALA A 19 -33.75 13.63 -16.53
CA ALA A 19 -32.32 13.40 -16.29
C ALA A 19 -31.91 13.04 -14.84
N SER A 20 -32.87 12.95 -13.90
CA SER A 20 -32.68 12.45 -12.54
C SER A 20 -32.83 10.92 -12.42
N ASP A 21 -33.38 10.24 -13.43
CA ASP A 21 -33.63 8.79 -13.42
C ASP A 21 -32.45 7.94 -13.95
N LEU A 22 -31.35 8.58 -14.36
CA LEU A 22 -30.13 7.91 -14.87
C LEU A 22 -29.00 7.82 -13.83
N VAL A 23 -29.26 8.15 -12.56
CA VAL A 23 -28.28 7.99 -11.49
C VAL A 23 -28.45 6.61 -10.84
N PRO A 24 -27.44 5.71 -10.88
CA PRO A 24 -27.52 4.43 -10.18
C PRO A 24 -27.61 4.68 -8.67
N ARG A 25 -28.63 4.13 -8.01
CA ARG A 25 -28.74 4.16 -6.54
C ARG A 25 -27.63 3.28 -5.93
N PRO A 26 -27.02 3.69 -4.80
CA PRO A 26 -25.95 2.94 -4.17
C PRO A 26 -26.53 1.82 -3.30
N HIS A 27 -26.82 0.67 -3.89
CA HIS A 27 -27.06 -0.57 -3.15
C HIS A 27 -26.42 -1.73 -3.92
N ASP A 28 -25.23 -2.15 -3.46
CA ASP A 28 -24.77 -3.55 -3.37
C ASP A 28 -23.24 -3.71 -3.19
N SER A 29 -22.55 -2.72 -2.60
CA SER A 29 -21.13 -2.88 -2.22
C SER A 29 -20.92 -3.52 -0.83
N ALA A 30 -22.00 -3.89 -0.12
CA ALA A 30 -21.96 -4.32 1.28
C ALA A 30 -21.99 -5.84 1.50
N ARG A 31 -21.58 -6.66 0.51
CA ARG A 31 -21.57 -8.14 0.63
C ARG A 31 -20.18 -8.79 0.64
N LEU A 32 -19.13 -8.05 1.00
CA LEU A 32 -17.77 -8.61 1.14
C LEU A 32 -17.38 -9.02 2.56
N PHE A 33 -18.28 -8.89 3.54
CA PHE A 33 -18.07 -9.37 4.91
C PHE A 33 -19.29 -10.13 5.43
N ASP A 34 -19.55 -11.31 4.86
CA ASP A 34 -20.42 -12.31 5.48
C ASP A 34 -19.56 -13.29 6.28
N HIS A 35 -19.43 -13.04 7.58
CA HIS A 35 -18.86 -13.99 8.53
C HIS A 35 -19.86 -15.14 8.76
N GLY A 36 -19.82 -16.17 7.91
CA GLY A 36 -20.74 -17.28 8.09
C GLY A 36 -20.77 -18.34 7.00
N ARG A 37 -19.62 -18.88 6.57
CA ARG A 37 -19.60 -20.16 5.84
C ARG A 37 -18.57 -21.12 6.44
N VAL A 38 -19.09 -22.07 7.22
CA VAL A 38 -18.38 -23.31 7.57
C VAL A 38 -18.32 -24.15 6.29
N PHE A 39 -17.15 -24.21 5.66
CA PHE A 39 -16.89 -25.15 4.57
C PHE A 39 -16.44 -26.50 5.16
N PRO A 40 -16.86 -27.64 4.57
CA PRO A 40 -16.52 -28.96 5.07
C PRO A 40 -15.01 -29.21 4.93
N ALA A 41 -14.42 -29.69 6.02
CA ALA A 41 -13.02 -30.08 6.11
C ALA A 41 -12.80 -31.36 5.30
N ASP A 42 -12.32 -31.23 4.07
CA ASP A 42 -11.47 -32.22 3.42
C ASP A 42 -10.86 -31.62 2.15
N THR A 43 -9.64 -31.12 2.29
CA THR A 43 -8.67 -30.96 1.20
C THR A 43 -7.31 -30.81 1.86
N HIS A 44 -6.36 -31.66 1.49
CA HIS A 44 -4.98 -31.63 1.98
C HIS A 44 -4.45 -30.19 1.99
N GLN A 45 -4.37 -29.59 3.18
CA GLN A 45 -3.79 -28.28 3.38
C GLN A 45 -2.29 -28.41 3.07
N PRO A 46 -1.76 -27.76 2.02
CA PRO A 46 -0.32 -27.74 1.83
C PRO A 46 0.28 -27.10 3.08
N THR A 47 1.19 -27.81 3.74
CA THR A 47 1.90 -27.30 4.91
C THR A 47 2.40 -25.89 4.60
N PRO A 48 2.11 -24.86 5.43
CA PRO A 48 2.57 -23.51 5.17
C PRO A 48 4.10 -23.55 5.09
N ARG A 49 4.65 -23.32 3.89
CA ARG A 49 6.10 -23.29 3.68
C ARG A 49 6.64 -22.15 4.52
N THR A 50 7.42 -22.49 5.54
CA THR A 50 8.09 -21.53 6.40
C THR A 50 9.18 -20.81 5.61
N MET A 51 9.15 -19.48 5.59
CA MET A 51 10.19 -18.64 5.00
C MET A 51 11.57 -19.04 5.55
N SER A 52 12.58 -19.11 4.69
CA SER A 52 13.94 -19.47 5.07
C SER A 52 14.54 -18.46 6.05
N ASN A 53 15.44 -18.96 6.90
CA ASN A 53 16.17 -18.11 7.83
C ASN A 53 16.99 -17.02 7.11
N GLY A 54 17.48 -17.30 5.90
CA GLY A 54 18.23 -16.34 5.09
C GLY A 54 17.37 -15.16 4.65
N CYS A 55 16.18 -15.44 4.12
CA CYS A 55 15.22 -14.41 3.72
C CYS A 55 14.77 -13.57 4.93
N ARG A 56 14.46 -14.22 6.06
CA ARG A 56 14.12 -13.52 7.31
C ARG A 56 15.22 -12.56 7.74
N GLN A 57 16.48 -12.99 7.73
CA GLN A 57 17.63 -12.15 8.10
C GLN A 57 17.82 -10.98 7.14
N LEU A 58 17.59 -11.18 5.85
CA LEU A 58 17.64 -10.10 4.86
C LEU A 58 16.60 -9.02 5.16
N ILE A 59 15.33 -9.40 5.35
CA ILE A 59 14.24 -8.45 5.67
C ILE A 59 14.59 -7.68 6.94
N VAL A 60 14.96 -8.38 8.02
CA VAL A 60 15.32 -7.74 9.28
C VAL A 60 16.52 -6.79 9.11
N SER A 61 17.51 -7.17 8.30
CA SER A 61 18.71 -6.34 8.05
C SER A 61 18.36 -5.04 7.32
N ILE A 62 17.39 -5.07 6.39
CA ILE A 62 16.93 -3.86 5.70
C ILE A 62 16.03 -3.02 6.61
N LEU A 63 15.07 -3.63 7.30
CA LEU A 63 14.23 -2.91 8.28
C LEU A 63 15.08 -2.18 9.33
N ARG A 64 16.18 -2.82 9.78
CA ARG A 64 17.16 -2.24 10.72
C ARG A 64 17.78 -0.91 10.26
N THR A 65 17.75 -0.58 8.97
CA THR A 65 18.27 0.70 8.48
C THR A 65 17.27 1.84 8.65
N PHE A 66 15.97 1.56 8.76
CA PHE A 66 14.91 2.57 8.71
C PHE A 66 15.00 3.62 9.82
N PRO A 67 15.27 3.27 11.10
CA PRO A 67 15.49 4.28 12.14
C PRO A 67 16.66 5.23 11.82
N ARG A 68 17.75 4.72 11.22
CA ARG A 68 18.90 5.55 10.83
C ARG A 68 18.60 6.42 9.60
N MET A 69 17.75 5.94 8.71
CA MET A 69 17.26 6.71 7.56
C MET A 69 16.43 7.91 8.02
N MET A 70 15.58 7.75 9.03
CA MET A 70 14.79 8.86 9.59
C MET A 70 15.63 10.01 10.15
N VAL A 71 16.81 9.70 10.71
CA VAL A 71 17.77 10.71 11.22
C VAL A 71 18.38 11.58 10.10
N ARG A 72 18.29 11.13 8.84
CA ARG A 72 18.82 11.85 7.66
C ARG A 72 17.76 12.70 6.95
N ALA A 73 16.54 12.73 7.48
CA ALA A 73 15.44 13.53 6.95
C ALA A 73 15.89 14.99 6.68
N PRO A 74 15.48 15.60 5.55
CA PRO A 74 14.49 15.13 4.59
C PRO A 74 15.02 14.12 3.55
N THR A 75 16.32 13.84 3.55
CA THR A 75 16.95 12.98 2.52
C THR A 75 17.09 11.54 2.98
N GLY A 76 16.93 10.58 2.07
CA GLY A 76 17.16 9.17 2.38
C GLY A 76 16.18 8.60 3.41
N LEU A 77 14.90 8.99 3.32
CA LEU A 77 13.81 8.45 4.13
C LEU A 77 13.52 6.97 3.77
N PRO A 78 12.95 6.18 4.70
CA PRO A 78 12.52 4.81 4.41
C PRO A 78 11.60 4.73 3.17
N PRO A 79 11.59 3.61 2.42
CA PRO A 79 10.92 3.50 1.11
C PRO A 79 9.38 3.44 1.18
N PHE A 80 8.81 3.86 2.30
CA PHE A 80 7.37 4.02 2.53
C PHE A 80 7.04 5.38 3.15
N VAL A 81 8.02 6.30 3.27
CA VAL A 81 7.86 7.68 3.74
C VAL A 81 8.33 8.63 2.64
N HIS A 82 7.39 9.31 1.99
CA HIS A 82 7.70 10.28 0.93
C HIS A 82 7.97 11.68 1.53
N PRO A 83 9.02 12.42 1.09
CA PRO A 83 9.31 13.76 1.59
C PRO A 83 8.17 14.77 1.42
N LEU A 84 7.44 14.71 0.30
CA LEU A 84 6.24 15.53 0.10
C LEU A 84 5.03 14.95 0.85
N GLY A 85 4.84 13.62 0.81
CA GLY A 85 3.65 12.98 1.36
C GLY A 85 3.57 13.03 2.88
N CYS A 86 4.69 13.19 3.58
CA CYS A 86 4.71 13.23 5.04
C CYS A 86 4.00 14.45 5.64
N GLY A 87 3.76 15.50 4.85
CA GLY A 87 3.13 16.76 5.30
C GLY A 87 1.72 16.99 4.76
N LEU A 88 1.18 16.06 3.95
CA LEU A 88 -0.09 16.27 3.28
C LEU A 88 -1.28 15.94 4.21
N HIS A 89 -2.10 16.95 4.46
CA HIS A 89 -3.41 16.80 5.09
C HIS A 89 -4.43 16.41 4.02
N PHE A 90 -4.62 15.12 3.77
CA PHE A 90 -5.61 14.62 2.81
C PHE A 90 -7.02 14.81 3.38
N ALA A 91 -7.70 15.90 3.01
CA ALA A 91 -9.11 16.09 3.34
C ALA A 91 -9.99 15.25 2.40
N GLN A 92 -10.94 14.48 2.95
CA GLN A 92 -12.01 13.86 2.19
C GLN A 92 -13.36 14.31 2.75
N GLY A 93 -14.13 15.04 1.96
CA GLY A 93 -15.52 15.37 2.26
C GLY A 93 -16.09 16.41 1.30
N PRO A 94 -17.37 16.30 0.87
CA PRO A 94 -18.04 17.33 0.06
C PRO A 94 -18.19 18.68 0.79
N ASP A 95 -18.07 18.67 2.12
CA ASP A 95 -18.13 19.85 3.01
C ASP A 95 -16.76 20.24 3.60
N ALA A 96 -15.68 19.53 3.22
CA ALA A 96 -14.33 19.93 3.61
C ALA A 96 -13.93 21.11 2.72
N GLY A 97 -13.86 22.31 3.31
CA GLY A 97 -13.42 23.51 2.62
C GLY A 97 -12.08 23.27 1.92
N GLY A 98 -12.13 23.24 0.59
CA GLY A 98 -11.01 23.41 -0.31
C GLY A 98 -10.03 22.24 -0.44
N LEU A 99 -9.77 21.85 -1.70
CA LEU A 99 -8.50 21.25 -2.13
C LEU A 99 -7.27 22.15 -1.82
N ASP A 100 -7.45 23.29 -1.15
CA ASP A 100 -6.48 24.37 -1.00
C ASP A 100 -5.37 24.04 0.02
N ASP A 101 -5.65 23.27 1.07
CA ASP A 101 -4.65 22.97 2.12
C ASP A 101 -3.56 21.99 1.64
N GLY A 102 -3.95 20.98 0.86
CA GLY A 102 -3.01 20.05 0.24
C GLY A 102 -2.19 20.70 -0.88
N TRP A 103 -2.82 21.59 -1.64
CA TRP A 103 -2.17 22.36 -2.70
C TRP A 103 -1.10 23.32 -2.15
N ALA A 104 -1.41 24.05 -1.07
CA ALA A 104 -0.47 24.98 -0.45
C ALA A 104 0.79 24.27 0.07
N ALA A 105 0.65 23.07 0.65
CA ALA A 105 1.77 22.27 1.13
C ALA A 105 2.72 21.85 -0.01
N VAL A 106 2.17 21.50 -1.18
CA VAL A 106 2.97 21.13 -2.37
C VAL A 106 3.68 22.33 -2.94
N GLN A 107 2.98 23.46 -3.08
CA GLN A 107 3.59 24.69 -3.56
C GLN A 107 4.73 25.13 -2.64
N GLN A 108 4.55 25.01 -1.33
CA GLN A 108 5.59 25.30 -0.36
C GLN A 108 6.76 24.32 -0.46
N PHE A 109 6.51 23.04 -0.71
CA PHE A 109 7.56 22.04 -0.93
C PHE A 109 8.38 22.33 -2.18
N GLU A 110 7.72 22.59 -3.31
CA GLU A 110 8.38 22.86 -4.60
C GLU A 110 9.13 24.21 -4.60
N ALA A 111 8.59 25.22 -3.92
CA ALA A 111 9.22 26.54 -3.82
C ALA A 111 10.39 26.60 -2.83
N ALA A 112 10.51 25.63 -1.92
CA ALA A 112 11.49 25.69 -0.84
C ALA A 112 12.88 25.21 -1.27
N PRO A 113 13.93 26.03 -1.11
CA PRO A 113 15.30 25.59 -1.39
C PRO A 113 15.76 24.55 -0.36
N ASN A 114 16.58 23.59 -0.82
CA ASN A 114 17.35 22.66 0.03
C ASN A 114 16.53 21.90 1.09
N GLY A 115 15.28 21.54 0.80
CA GLY A 115 14.45 20.74 1.71
C GLY A 115 13.77 21.51 2.83
N ALA A 116 13.80 22.85 2.80
CA ALA A 116 13.07 23.69 3.77
C ALA A 116 11.53 23.54 3.71
N GLY A 117 11.02 22.87 2.67
CA GLY A 117 9.61 22.54 2.51
C GLY A 117 9.22 21.20 3.15
N PHE A 118 10.16 20.48 3.76
CA PHE A 118 9.86 19.25 4.49
C PHE A 118 9.23 19.58 5.85
N ILE A 119 7.91 19.48 5.91
CA ILE A 119 7.12 19.75 7.11
C ILE A 119 6.29 18.50 7.41
N PRO A 120 6.83 17.51 8.14
CA PRO A 120 6.11 16.29 8.43
C PRO A 120 4.97 16.54 9.43
N LEU A 121 3.87 15.82 9.24
CA LEU A 121 2.78 15.74 10.19
C LEU A 121 3.28 15.25 11.54
N ARG A 122 2.59 15.70 12.60
CA ARG A 122 3.03 15.51 13.99
C ARG A 122 3.49 14.07 14.32
N PRO A 123 2.79 12.99 13.95
CA PRO A 123 3.26 11.64 14.29
C PRO A 123 4.63 11.30 13.69
N LEU A 124 4.87 11.70 12.44
CA LEU A 124 6.17 11.52 11.78
C LEU A 124 7.23 12.48 12.32
N ALA A 125 6.89 13.73 12.60
CA ALA A 125 7.80 14.70 13.23
C ALA A 125 8.32 14.17 14.59
N ALA A 126 7.42 13.64 15.42
CA ALA A 126 7.78 13.00 16.67
C ALA A 126 8.64 11.75 16.44
N CYS A 127 8.30 10.93 15.43
CA CYS A 127 9.06 9.74 15.07
C CYS A 127 10.50 10.06 14.66
N ILE A 128 10.75 11.16 13.95
CA ILE A 128 12.10 11.64 13.62
C ILE A 128 12.88 11.95 14.91
N GLY A 129 12.28 12.68 15.84
CA GLY A 129 12.89 12.96 17.16
C GLY A 129 13.21 11.69 17.94
N VAL A 130 12.28 10.73 17.98
CA VAL A 130 12.50 9.41 18.59
C VAL A 130 13.61 8.64 17.88
N ALA A 131 13.71 8.73 16.56
CA ALA A 131 14.77 8.09 15.80
C ALA A 131 16.16 8.65 16.17
N HIS A 132 16.29 9.96 16.39
CA HIS A 132 17.53 10.55 16.92
C HIS A 132 17.88 9.98 18.30
N ILE A 133 16.91 9.91 19.22
CA ILE A 133 17.12 9.32 20.55
C ILE A 133 17.53 7.86 20.41
N PHE A 134 16.84 7.09 19.56
CA PHE A 134 17.12 5.68 19.32
C PHE A 134 18.54 5.47 18.78
N VAL A 135 18.97 6.23 17.78
CA VAL A 135 20.30 6.07 17.17
C VAL A 135 21.42 6.50 18.12
N ALA A 136 21.20 7.53 18.93
CA ALA A 136 22.17 8.03 19.90
C ALA A 136 22.09 7.32 21.27
N ARG A 137 21.22 6.32 21.43
CA ARG A 137 20.92 5.74 22.74
C ARG A 137 22.15 5.11 23.40
N THR A 138 22.22 5.29 24.71
CA THR A 138 23.13 4.61 25.63
C THR A 138 22.29 3.83 26.66
N ALA A 139 22.93 2.99 27.48
CA ALA A 139 22.24 2.25 28.54
C ALA A 139 21.43 3.16 29.49
N ASN A 140 21.87 4.41 29.67
CA ASN A 140 21.21 5.38 30.56
C ASN A 140 19.97 6.06 29.92
N SER A 141 19.82 5.99 28.60
CA SER A 141 18.70 6.63 27.88
C SER A 141 17.63 5.65 27.41
N ASP A 142 17.83 4.35 27.62
CA ASP A 142 16.91 3.30 27.15
C ASP A 142 15.52 3.44 27.76
N GLU A 143 15.42 3.68 29.06
CA GLU A 143 14.12 3.88 29.71
C GLU A 143 13.40 5.11 29.14
N PHE A 144 14.11 6.23 28.96
CA PHE A 144 13.57 7.45 28.39
C PHE A 144 13.05 7.26 26.96
N LEU A 145 13.79 6.53 26.12
CA LEU A 145 13.36 6.18 24.77
C LEU A 145 12.02 5.44 24.80
N TRP A 146 11.90 4.40 25.64
CA TRP A 146 10.69 3.58 25.66
C TRP A 146 9.49 4.29 26.29
N GLN A 147 9.71 5.14 27.30
CA GLN A 147 8.67 6.02 27.83
C GLN A 147 8.18 7.02 26.78
N THR A 148 9.09 7.54 25.94
CA THR A 148 8.74 8.45 24.83
C THR A 148 7.89 7.73 23.77
N ILE A 149 8.30 6.52 23.35
CA ILE A 149 7.52 5.71 22.40
C ILE A 149 6.13 5.37 22.96
N GLU A 150 6.04 5.02 24.24
CA GLU A 150 4.75 4.72 24.88
C GLU A 150 3.85 5.95 25.02
N ALA A 151 4.43 7.14 25.22
CA ALA A 151 3.68 8.39 25.18
C ALA A 151 3.13 8.67 23.77
N GLU A 152 3.92 8.41 22.72
CA GLU A 152 3.47 8.52 21.32
C GLU A 152 2.39 7.50 20.98
N HIS A 153 2.53 6.24 21.40
CA HIS A 153 1.48 5.21 21.23
C HIS A 153 0.13 5.64 21.82
N ARG A 154 0.14 6.25 23.02
CA ARG A 154 -1.08 6.75 23.65
C ARG A 154 -1.70 7.93 22.91
N ARG A 155 -0.87 8.82 22.36
CA ARG A 155 -1.33 9.97 21.54
C ARG A 155 -1.94 9.51 20.22
N ILE A 156 -1.45 8.40 19.67
CA ILE A 156 -1.89 7.83 18.40
C ILE A 156 -3.35 7.30 18.44
N ARG A 157 -3.92 7.14 19.64
CA ARG A 157 -5.34 6.78 19.84
C ARG A 157 -6.32 7.95 19.71
N ALA A 158 -5.83 9.17 19.46
CA ALA A 158 -6.68 10.35 19.27
C ALA A 158 -7.37 10.36 17.89
N GLU A 159 -8.36 11.24 17.72
CA GLU A 159 -8.98 11.48 16.42
C GLU A 159 -7.97 12.17 15.48
N PHE A 160 -7.57 11.46 14.43
CA PHE A 160 -6.68 11.94 13.36
C PHE A 160 -7.43 12.13 12.05
N THR A 161 -6.93 13.07 11.26
CA THR A 161 -7.22 13.18 9.83
C THR A 161 -6.67 11.95 9.06
N PRO A 162 -7.07 11.70 7.81
CA PRO A 162 -6.49 10.64 6.99
C PRO A 162 -4.97 10.74 6.84
N GLY A 163 -4.44 11.96 6.63
CA GLY A 163 -2.99 12.20 6.56
C GLY A 163 -2.28 11.90 7.88
N GLU A 164 -2.82 12.33 9.02
CA GLU A 164 -2.24 12.01 10.32
C GLU A 164 -2.35 10.51 10.64
N THR A 165 -3.38 9.83 10.16
CA THR A 165 -3.52 8.37 10.29
C THR A 165 -2.42 7.64 9.51
N LEU A 166 -2.10 8.09 8.28
CA LEU A 166 -0.95 7.59 7.53
C LEU A 166 0.37 7.84 8.27
N ALA A 167 0.61 9.08 8.69
CA ALA A 167 1.81 9.46 9.42
C ALA A 167 1.97 8.64 10.71
N ALA A 168 0.88 8.41 11.44
CA ALA A 168 0.85 7.58 12.64
C ALA A 168 1.16 6.12 12.30
N THR A 169 0.61 5.59 11.22
CA THR A 169 0.88 4.21 10.77
C THR A 169 2.35 4.04 10.41
N GLN A 170 2.94 4.98 9.67
CA GLN A 170 4.36 4.99 9.34
C GLN A 170 5.24 5.07 10.59
N ALA A 171 4.89 5.92 11.56
CA ALA A 171 5.58 6.03 12.84
C ALA A 171 5.50 4.74 13.67
N MET A 172 4.33 4.11 13.74
CA MET A 172 4.13 2.82 14.42
C MET A 172 4.96 1.69 13.79
N MET A 173 5.10 1.67 12.47
CA MET A 173 5.96 0.71 11.77
C MET A 173 7.43 0.90 12.16
N LEU A 174 7.87 2.16 12.30
CA LEU A 174 9.22 2.48 12.78
C LEU A 174 9.43 2.11 14.24
N TYR A 175 8.48 2.37 15.13
CA TYR A 175 8.57 1.96 16.54
C TYR A 175 8.58 0.43 16.69
N THR A 176 7.78 -0.27 15.90
CA THR A 176 7.80 -1.74 15.83
C THR A 176 9.16 -2.24 15.36
N THR A 177 9.73 -1.60 14.35
CA THR A 177 11.09 -1.92 13.86
C THR A 177 12.14 -1.69 14.95
N MET A 178 12.13 -0.53 15.62
CA MET A 178 13.04 -0.23 16.73
C MET A 178 12.93 -1.26 17.86
N ARG A 179 11.71 -1.69 18.19
CA ARG A 179 11.45 -2.72 19.19
C ARG A 179 12.01 -4.08 18.77
N LEU A 180 11.74 -4.49 17.53
CA LEU A 180 12.29 -5.72 16.94
C LEU A 180 13.83 -5.74 16.99
N MET A 181 14.48 -4.59 16.77
CA MET A 181 15.93 -4.48 16.81
C MET A 181 16.53 -4.72 18.19
N VAL A 182 15.86 -4.26 19.25
CA VAL A 182 16.38 -4.31 20.62
C VAL A 182 15.96 -5.59 21.33
N SER A 183 14.72 -6.02 21.14
CA SER A 183 14.10 -7.06 21.96
C SER A 183 13.80 -8.36 21.19
N GLY A 184 14.10 -8.42 19.90
CA GLY A 184 13.84 -9.60 19.07
C GLY A 184 12.36 -9.80 18.76
N TYR A 185 12.04 -10.94 18.14
CA TYR A 185 10.66 -11.26 17.77
C TYR A 185 9.86 -11.78 18.96
N GLU A 186 10.56 -12.38 19.93
CA GLU A 186 10.04 -12.98 21.17
C GLU A 186 9.29 -11.93 22.00
N TYR A 187 9.73 -10.68 21.96
CA TYR A 187 9.03 -9.56 22.59
C TYR A 187 7.57 -9.47 22.17
N PHE A 188 7.27 -9.65 20.89
CA PHE A 188 5.91 -9.50 20.35
C PHE A 188 5.02 -10.70 20.67
N GLN A 189 5.60 -11.85 21.02
CA GLN A 189 4.83 -12.99 21.53
C GLN A 189 4.27 -12.68 22.91
N ALA A 190 5.05 -12.00 23.76
CA ALA A 190 4.65 -11.61 25.11
C ALA A 190 3.87 -10.28 25.15
N ASN A 191 4.15 -9.35 24.23
CA ASN A 191 3.65 -7.98 24.25
C ASN A 191 2.95 -7.61 22.93
N ARG A 192 1.64 -7.81 22.89
CA ARG A 192 0.82 -7.59 21.69
C ARG A 192 0.35 -6.14 21.50
N GLY A 193 0.55 -5.26 22.48
CA GLY A 193 0.00 -3.89 22.46
C GLY A 193 0.38 -3.08 21.21
N VAL A 194 1.64 -3.15 20.78
CA VAL A 194 2.14 -2.45 19.58
C VAL A 194 1.45 -2.96 18.31
N LEU A 195 1.28 -4.29 18.20
CA LEU A 195 0.61 -4.92 17.05
C LEU A 195 -0.89 -4.60 17.05
N MET A 196 -1.52 -4.53 18.22
CA MET A 196 -2.91 -4.11 18.36
C MET A 196 -3.11 -2.67 17.90
N THR A 197 -2.24 -1.74 18.30
CA THR A 197 -2.30 -0.35 17.82
C THR A 197 -2.13 -0.26 16.31
N LEU A 198 -1.21 -1.04 15.72
CA LEU A 198 -1.04 -1.09 14.27
C LEU A 198 -2.30 -1.64 13.57
N ASN A 199 -2.95 -2.66 14.14
CA ASN A 199 -4.21 -3.20 13.63
C ASN A 199 -5.35 -2.19 13.71
N ASP A 200 -5.46 -1.46 14.82
CA ASP A 200 -6.49 -0.43 15.01
C ASP A 200 -6.30 0.74 14.03
N LEU A 201 -5.07 1.19 13.83
CA LEU A 201 -4.74 2.19 12.81
C LEU A 201 -5.06 1.68 11.40
N SER A 202 -4.74 0.43 11.09
CA SER A 202 -5.02 -0.17 9.79
C SER A 202 -6.51 -0.23 9.52
N ARG A 203 -7.31 -0.66 10.51
CA ARG A 203 -8.79 -0.66 10.41
C ARG A 203 -9.32 0.75 10.19
N ARG A 204 -8.90 1.70 11.01
CA ARG A 204 -9.32 3.10 10.89
C ARG A 204 -8.92 3.69 9.56
N PHE A 205 -7.74 3.33 9.06
CA PHE A 205 -7.27 3.76 7.76
C PHE A 205 -8.15 3.21 6.62
N SER A 206 -8.55 1.93 6.68
CA SER A 206 -9.50 1.33 5.73
C SER A 206 -10.89 1.97 5.79
N GLU A 207 -11.34 2.41 6.97
CA GLU A 207 -12.62 3.13 7.15
C GLU A 207 -12.57 4.54 6.57
N LEU A 208 -11.48 5.27 6.80
CA LEU A 208 -11.31 6.65 6.32
C LEU A 208 -11.04 6.73 4.82
N CYS A 209 -10.48 5.67 4.23
CA CYS A 209 -10.08 5.65 2.82
C CYS A 209 -10.58 4.34 2.18
N PRO A 210 -11.90 4.18 2.03
CA PRO A 210 -12.49 2.96 1.48
C PRO A 210 -12.12 2.81 0.00
N GLY A 211 -11.88 1.58 -0.42
CA GLY A 211 -11.60 1.23 -1.81
C GLY A 211 -10.26 0.51 -1.97
N PRO A 212 -10.13 -0.31 -3.03
CA PRO A 212 -8.86 -0.97 -3.34
C PRO A 212 -7.78 0.07 -3.61
N PHE A 213 -6.52 -0.29 -3.39
CA PHE A 213 -5.43 0.42 -4.05
C PHE A 213 -5.69 0.27 -5.55
N SER A 214 -6.22 1.29 -6.24
CA SER A 214 -6.53 1.12 -7.66
C SER A 214 -5.22 1.02 -8.44
N PRO A 215 -5.00 -0.05 -9.23
CA PRO A 215 -3.94 -0.08 -10.22
C PRO A 215 -4.07 1.13 -11.13
N ALA A 216 -2.95 1.64 -11.66
CA ALA A 216 -2.99 2.81 -12.54
C ALA A 216 -4.01 2.63 -13.65
N HIS A 217 -3.99 1.47 -14.33
CA HIS A 217 -4.87 1.18 -15.46
C HIS A 217 -6.38 1.11 -15.15
N MET A 218 -6.77 1.02 -13.88
CA MET A 218 -8.19 1.01 -13.46
C MET A 218 -8.70 2.40 -13.08
N ARG A 219 -7.86 3.44 -13.15
CA ARG A 219 -8.28 4.80 -12.82
C ARG A 219 -9.12 5.39 -13.95
N LEU A 220 -10.27 5.96 -13.56
CA LEU A 220 -11.17 6.68 -14.48
C LEU A 220 -10.60 8.02 -14.93
N HIS A 221 -9.70 8.61 -14.14
CA HIS A 221 -9.08 9.90 -14.39
C HIS A 221 -7.59 9.86 -14.01
N ARG A 222 -6.79 10.66 -14.70
CA ARG A 222 -5.36 10.85 -14.38
C ARG A 222 -5.26 11.53 -13.01
N PRO A 223 -4.58 10.93 -12.02
CA PRO A 223 -4.45 11.53 -10.71
C PRO A 223 -3.55 12.77 -10.77
N THR A 224 -3.69 13.66 -9.80
CA THR A 224 -2.63 14.64 -9.51
C THR A 224 -1.43 13.94 -8.87
N TRP A 225 -0.29 14.64 -8.77
CA TRP A 225 0.91 14.06 -8.17
C TRP A 225 0.69 13.72 -6.68
N GLU A 226 -0.05 14.58 -5.98
CA GLU A 226 -0.40 14.46 -4.57
C GLU A 226 -1.32 13.27 -4.29
N GLU A 227 -2.38 13.14 -5.10
CA GLU A 227 -3.29 11.99 -5.06
C GLU A 227 -2.52 10.70 -5.35
N TRP A 228 -1.58 10.75 -6.29
CA TRP A 228 -0.74 9.59 -6.57
C TRP A 228 0.20 9.26 -5.42
N ILE A 229 0.88 10.24 -4.81
CA ILE A 229 1.76 10.04 -3.64
C ILE A 229 0.98 9.45 -2.48
N PHE A 230 -0.24 9.93 -2.25
CA PHE A 230 -1.14 9.37 -1.25
C PHE A 230 -1.34 7.88 -1.48
N GLU A 231 -1.87 7.51 -2.65
CA GLU A 231 -2.17 6.13 -3.00
C GLU A 231 -0.93 5.22 -2.99
N GLU A 232 0.20 5.73 -3.49
CA GLU A 232 1.45 5.00 -3.51
C GLU A 232 2.01 4.80 -2.09
N THR A 233 1.90 5.79 -1.23
CA THR A 233 2.29 5.68 0.19
C THR A 233 1.48 4.58 0.87
N ARG A 234 0.17 4.49 0.59
CA ARG A 234 -0.68 3.43 1.13
C ARG A 234 -0.26 2.04 0.66
N ARG A 235 -0.01 1.87 -0.65
CA ARG A 235 0.51 0.62 -1.22
C ARG A 235 1.82 0.19 -0.54
N ARG A 236 2.76 1.12 -0.39
CA ARG A 236 4.06 0.87 0.22
C ARG A 236 3.93 0.50 1.70
N ILE A 237 3.06 1.17 2.45
CA ILE A 237 2.75 0.77 3.84
C ILE A 237 2.21 -0.66 3.89
N ALA A 238 1.25 -1.01 3.03
CA ALA A 238 0.69 -2.36 3.00
C ALA A 238 1.77 -3.44 2.74
N VAL A 239 2.70 -3.17 1.83
CA VAL A 239 3.86 -4.04 1.56
C VAL A 239 4.78 -4.13 2.77
N VAL A 240 5.12 -3.03 3.43
CA VAL A 240 5.98 -3.07 4.63
C VAL A 240 5.27 -3.79 5.78
N CYS A 241 3.96 -3.65 5.91
CA CYS A 241 3.15 -4.42 6.85
C CYS A 241 3.26 -5.92 6.57
N PHE A 242 3.09 -6.35 5.31
CA PHE A 242 3.32 -7.73 4.90
C PHE A 242 4.73 -8.22 5.24
N LEU A 243 5.77 -7.46 4.93
CA LEU A 243 7.16 -7.84 5.28
C LEU A 243 7.35 -7.96 6.81
N MET A 244 6.70 -7.10 7.59
CA MET A 244 6.74 -7.18 9.05
C MET A 244 6.03 -8.42 9.59
N THR A 245 4.94 -8.89 8.97
CA THR A 245 4.27 -10.13 9.40
C THR A 245 5.14 -11.36 9.19
N LEU A 246 5.91 -11.39 8.10
CA LEU A 246 6.88 -12.45 7.85
C LEU A 246 7.97 -12.51 8.93
N VAL A 247 8.29 -11.39 9.55
CA VAL A 247 9.36 -11.28 10.56
C VAL A 247 8.86 -11.47 11.99
N VAL A 248 7.73 -10.84 12.33
CA VAL A 248 7.16 -10.79 13.69
C VAL A 248 6.15 -11.91 13.93
N GLY A 249 5.52 -12.43 12.87
CA GLY A 249 4.46 -13.45 12.93
C GLY A 249 3.10 -12.91 12.43
N SER A 250 2.17 -13.84 12.15
CA SER A 250 0.90 -13.58 11.44
C SER A 250 -0.08 -12.66 12.15
N GLU A 251 0.10 -12.35 13.44
CA GLU A 251 -0.80 -11.45 14.17
C GLU A 251 -0.50 -9.96 13.94
N ALA A 252 0.64 -9.64 13.34
CA ALA A 252 0.93 -8.28 12.92
C ALA A 252 0.03 -7.90 11.73
N CYS A 253 -0.70 -6.79 11.82
CA CYS A 253 -1.36 -6.14 10.67
C CYS A 253 -2.41 -6.99 9.89
N LEU A 254 -3.28 -7.71 10.60
CA LEU A 254 -4.29 -8.60 10.01
C LEU A 254 -5.32 -7.90 9.10
N ALA A 255 -5.56 -6.60 9.30
CA ALA A 255 -6.57 -5.86 8.54
C ALA A 255 -6.22 -5.65 7.06
N ILE A 256 -4.97 -5.90 6.66
CA ILE A 256 -4.46 -5.58 5.31
C ILE A 256 -4.26 -6.82 4.43
N LEU A 257 -4.31 -8.04 4.97
CA LEU A 257 -3.57 -9.15 4.36
C LEU A 257 -4.45 -10.22 3.71
N ASP A 258 -4.72 -9.99 2.43
CA ASP A 258 -4.71 -11.05 1.43
C ASP A 258 -3.43 -10.88 0.59
N PRO A 259 -2.28 -11.50 0.99
CA PRO A 259 -0.98 -11.19 0.41
C PRO A 259 -0.92 -11.28 -1.12
N PRO A 260 -1.55 -12.28 -1.79
CA PRO A 260 -1.59 -12.33 -3.25
C PRO A 260 -2.27 -11.13 -3.91
N SER A 261 -3.25 -10.46 -3.26
CA SER A 261 -3.93 -9.29 -3.84
C SER A 261 -3.28 -7.95 -3.50
N LEU A 262 -2.20 -7.94 -2.72
CA LEU A 262 -1.44 -6.73 -2.47
C LEU A 262 -0.81 -6.20 -3.76
N LEU A 263 -1.06 -4.93 -4.07
CA LEU A 263 -0.44 -4.28 -5.21
C LEU A 263 1.06 -4.12 -5.02
N LEU A 264 1.80 -4.31 -6.11
CA LEU A 264 3.22 -4.02 -6.16
C LEU A 264 3.45 -2.50 -6.04
N PRO A 265 4.52 -2.07 -5.35
CA PRO A 265 4.96 -0.68 -5.39
C PRO A 265 5.27 -0.27 -6.82
N SER A 266 5.01 1.00 -7.13
CA SER A 266 5.40 1.62 -8.39
C SER A 266 6.93 1.73 -8.49
N SER A 267 7.42 1.98 -9.70
CA SER A 267 8.85 2.10 -9.96
C SER A 267 9.53 3.18 -9.11
N ARG A 268 10.83 2.99 -8.88
CA ARG A 268 11.71 3.94 -8.21
C ARG A 268 11.66 5.33 -8.85
N ALA A 269 11.62 5.40 -10.18
CA ALA A 269 11.59 6.68 -10.91
C ALA A 269 10.34 7.51 -10.57
N LEU A 270 9.18 6.86 -10.41
CA LEU A 270 7.94 7.51 -10.00
C LEU A 270 7.97 7.94 -8.53
N TRP A 271 8.49 7.08 -7.65
CA TRP A 271 8.52 7.34 -6.20
C TRP A 271 9.56 8.38 -5.79
N GLU A 272 10.71 8.43 -6.47
CA GLU A 272 11.81 9.35 -6.19
C GLU A 272 11.78 10.61 -7.06
N ALA A 273 10.68 10.85 -7.79
CA ALA A 273 10.47 12.07 -8.55
C ALA A 273 10.61 13.29 -7.63
N LYS A 274 11.37 14.30 -8.07
CA LYS A 274 11.74 15.45 -7.23
C LYS A 274 10.79 16.62 -7.36
N ASP A 275 10.12 16.69 -8.50
CA ASP A 275 9.21 17.76 -8.89
C ASP A 275 8.08 17.19 -9.75
N ARG A 276 6.98 17.93 -9.84
CA ARG A 276 5.78 17.48 -10.56
C ARG A 276 6.07 17.13 -12.01
N TRP A 277 6.88 17.93 -12.69
CA TRP A 277 7.21 17.71 -14.09
C TRP A 277 7.93 16.37 -14.31
N SER A 278 8.90 16.07 -13.44
CA SER A 278 9.62 14.79 -13.47
C SER A 278 8.68 13.62 -13.23
N TRP A 279 7.73 13.75 -12.29
CA TRP A 279 6.72 12.73 -12.05
C TRP A 279 5.77 12.57 -13.24
N GLU A 280 5.25 13.66 -13.80
CA GLU A 280 4.32 13.64 -14.93
C GLU A 280 4.92 12.94 -16.15
N ARG A 281 6.19 13.22 -16.46
CA ARG A 281 6.90 12.55 -17.56
C ARG A 281 6.97 11.03 -17.35
N GLU A 282 7.40 10.58 -16.18
CA GLU A 282 7.49 9.14 -15.88
C GLU A 282 6.10 8.48 -15.82
N PHE A 283 5.11 9.18 -15.26
CA PHE A 283 3.75 8.69 -15.12
C PHE A 283 3.08 8.55 -16.48
N ASP A 284 3.21 9.54 -17.35
CA ASP A 284 2.62 9.53 -18.69
C ASP A 284 3.28 8.47 -19.58
N ALA A 285 4.59 8.24 -19.44
CA ALA A 285 5.28 7.14 -20.11
C ALA A 285 4.71 5.78 -19.68
N ALA A 286 4.65 5.51 -18.37
CA ALA A 286 4.08 4.28 -17.83
C ALA A 286 2.58 4.11 -18.19
N TRP A 287 1.83 5.22 -18.21
CA TRP A 287 0.42 5.24 -18.58
C TRP A 287 0.20 4.93 -20.07
N ALA A 288 1.05 5.46 -20.95
CA ALA A 288 1.00 5.19 -22.38
C ALA A 288 1.27 3.71 -22.67
N GLU A 289 2.23 3.09 -21.98
CA GLU A 289 2.50 1.66 -22.08
C GLU A 289 1.26 0.82 -21.73
N ILE A 290 0.57 1.14 -20.63
CA ILE A 290 -0.70 0.51 -20.24
C ILE A 290 -1.75 0.59 -21.38
N GLY A 291 -1.89 1.77 -21.99
CA GLY A 291 -2.86 2.01 -23.06
C GLY A 291 -2.49 1.34 -24.39
N THR A 292 -1.20 1.11 -24.68
CA THR A 292 -0.76 0.35 -25.85
C THR A 292 -0.97 -1.15 -25.67
N VAL A 293 -0.65 -1.67 -24.49
CA VAL A 293 -0.90 -3.07 -24.10
C VAL A 293 -2.39 -3.43 -24.21
N ALA A 294 -3.28 -2.56 -23.76
CA ALA A 294 -4.73 -2.78 -23.85
C ALA A 294 -5.25 -2.84 -25.31
N ARG A 295 -4.55 -2.21 -26.25
CA ARG A 295 -4.94 -2.14 -27.68
C ARG A 295 -4.34 -3.26 -28.54
N HIS A 296 -3.31 -3.96 -28.05
CA HIS A 296 -2.62 -5.03 -28.77
C HIS A 296 -2.70 -6.35 -28.01
N HIS A 297 -3.92 -6.93 -27.96
CA HIS A 297 -4.25 -8.19 -27.27
C HIS A 297 -3.40 -9.42 -27.66
N GLN A 298 -2.55 -9.35 -28.69
CA GLN A 298 -1.77 -10.49 -29.20
C GLN A 298 -0.28 -10.49 -28.83
N HIS A 299 0.28 -9.37 -28.33
CA HIS A 299 1.73 -9.26 -28.07
C HIS A 299 2.08 -8.65 -26.71
N ALA A 300 1.09 -8.29 -25.89
CA ALA A 300 1.35 -7.80 -24.55
C ALA A 300 1.70 -8.96 -23.60
N GLY A 301 2.84 -8.86 -22.94
CA GLY A 301 3.20 -9.76 -21.84
C GLY A 301 2.23 -9.69 -20.67
N PRO A 302 2.39 -10.59 -19.67
CA PRO A 302 1.56 -10.58 -18.47
C PRO A 302 1.72 -9.25 -17.72
N ARG A 303 0.62 -8.73 -17.16
CA ARG A 303 0.65 -7.57 -16.26
C ARG A 303 1.03 -8.02 -14.86
N LEU A 304 1.85 -7.20 -14.21
CA LEU A 304 2.33 -7.42 -12.85
C LEU A 304 1.79 -6.31 -11.96
N ASP A 305 0.53 -6.43 -11.54
CA ASP A 305 -0.11 -5.44 -10.67
C ASP A 305 -0.01 -5.84 -9.20
N THR A 306 -0.03 -7.15 -8.91
CA THR A 306 -0.05 -7.72 -7.55
C THR A 306 1.14 -8.61 -7.24
N ILE A 307 1.38 -8.88 -5.95
CA ILE A 307 2.31 -9.92 -5.48
C ILE A 307 1.92 -11.30 -6.07
N GLY A 308 0.62 -11.58 -6.21
CA GLY A 308 0.10 -12.81 -6.81
C GLY A 308 0.50 -12.94 -8.28
N ASP A 309 0.34 -11.89 -9.08
CA ASP A 309 0.74 -11.88 -10.49
C ASP A 309 2.23 -12.18 -10.65
N LEU A 310 3.06 -11.53 -9.82
CA LEU A 310 4.50 -11.72 -9.80
C LEU A 310 4.88 -13.16 -9.42
N ALA A 311 4.22 -13.74 -8.41
CA ALA A 311 4.44 -15.12 -8.01
C ALA A 311 4.03 -16.09 -9.13
N VAL A 312 2.90 -15.86 -9.80
CA VAL A 312 2.43 -16.70 -10.92
C VAL A 312 3.42 -16.68 -12.08
N VAL A 313 3.86 -15.49 -12.51
CA VAL A 313 4.81 -15.35 -13.62
C VAL A 313 6.14 -16.04 -13.31
N LYS A 314 6.68 -15.83 -12.12
CA LYS A 314 7.96 -16.42 -11.69
C LYS A 314 7.90 -17.95 -11.61
N ASN A 315 6.83 -18.48 -11.03
CA ASN A 315 6.63 -19.93 -10.93
C ASN A 315 6.42 -20.57 -12.31
N GLY A 316 5.70 -19.89 -13.21
CA GLY A 316 5.51 -20.34 -14.59
C GLY A 316 6.83 -20.44 -15.36
N LEU A 317 7.71 -19.44 -15.24
CA LEU A 317 9.03 -19.46 -15.88
C LEU A 317 9.97 -20.54 -15.33
N SER A 318 9.74 -20.96 -14.08
CA SER A 318 10.52 -22.03 -13.45
C SER A 318 10.06 -23.44 -13.85
N ASP A 319 8.89 -23.59 -14.49
CA ASP A 319 8.39 -24.88 -14.96
C ASP A 319 9.05 -25.28 -16.30
N PRO A 320 9.82 -26.36 -16.37
CA PRO A 320 10.51 -26.79 -17.59
C PRO A 320 9.56 -27.15 -18.75
N ARG A 321 8.26 -27.31 -18.49
CA ARG A 321 7.23 -27.56 -19.52
C ARG A 321 6.82 -26.29 -20.30
N PHE A 322 7.17 -25.10 -19.81
CA PHE A 322 6.84 -23.83 -20.46
C PHE A 322 7.68 -23.49 -21.70
N GLY A 323 8.71 -24.29 -22.03
CA GLY A 323 9.71 -23.95 -23.05
C GLY A 323 9.42 -24.32 -24.52
N ALA A 324 8.31 -24.98 -24.85
CA ALA A 324 8.08 -25.50 -26.21
C ALA A 324 6.99 -24.75 -27.01
N GLY A 325 7.36 -24.16 -28.17
CA GLY A 325 6.43 -23.64 -29.17
C GLY A 325 5.76 -22.29 -28.80
N ARG A 326 4.43 -22.18 -28.94
CA ARG A 326 3.64 -20.97 -28.59
C ARG A 326 3.79 -20.56 -27.11
N ALA A 327 4.22 -21.50 -26.26
CA ALA A 327 4.62 -21.23 -24.87
C ALA A 327 5.94 -20.45 -24.77
N GLY A 328 6.86 -20.57 -25.74
CA GLY A 328 8.13 -19.84 -25.76
C GLY A 328 7.98 -18.33 -25.98
N ALA A 329 7.05 -17.90 -26.84
CA ALA A 329 6.75 -16.47 -26.99
C ALA A 329 6.10 -15.86 -25.74
N ALA A 330 5.21 -16.62 -25.08
CA ALA A 330 4.61 -16.22 -23.81
C ALA A 330 5.66 -16.17 -22.67
N ALA A 331 6.59 -17.13 -22.64
CA ALA A 331 7.71 -17.14 -21.70
C ALA A 331 8.66 -15.97 -21.93
N ALA A 332 8.98 -15.63 -23.18
CA ALA A 332 9.77 -14.44 -23.51
C ALA A 332 9.09 -13.15 -23.02
N ALA A 333 7.80 -12.98 -23.32
CA ALA A 333 7.06 -11.80 -22.86
C ALA A 333 6.91 -11.73 -21.33
N ALA A 334 6.82 -12.89 -20.65
CA ALA A 334 6.83 -12.98 -19.20
C ALA A 334 8.21 -12.64 -18.60
N SER A 335 9.30 -13.05 -19.26
CA SER A 335 10.67 -12.66 -18.89
C SER A 335 10.86 -11.15 -19.06
N ASP A 336 10.44 -10.58 -20.19
CA ASP A 336 10.55 -9.14 -20.45
C ASP A 336 9.77 -8.31 -19.42
N ALA A 337 8.56 -8.77 -19.04
CA ALA A 337 7.76 -8.13 -18.00
C ALA A 337 8.47 -8.17 -16.64
N LEU A 338 9.10 -9.30 -16.30
CA LEU A 338 9.84 -9.46 -15.06
C LEU A 338 11.13 -8.63 -15.05
N ASP A 339 11.85 -8.55 -16.17
CA ASP A 339 13.05 -7.72 -16.32
C ASP A 339 12.72 -6.23 -16.22
N SER A 340 11.62 -5.79 -16.84
CA SER A 340 11.10 -4.43 -16.71
C SER A 340 10.75 -4.10 -15.25
N TRP A 341 10.07 -5.02 -14.55
CA TRP A 341 9.77 -4.85 -13.12
C TRP A 341 11.05 -4.77 -12.28
N HIS A 342 12.03 -5.66 -12.50
CA HIS A 342 13.31 -5.65 -11.80
C HIS A 342 14.10 -4.37 -12.03
N ALA A 343 14.09 -3.82 -13.24
CA ALA A 343 14.78 -2.57 -13.58
C ALA A 343 14.21 -1.36 -12.82
N GLY A 344 12.94 -1.41 -12.44
CA GLY A 344 12.24 -0.35 -11.71
C GLY A 344 12.36 -0.43 -10.18
N LEU A 345 13.05 -1.42 -9.60
CA LEU A 345 13.02 -1.63 -8.15
C LEU A 345 13.76 -0.58 -7.35
N ASP A 346 13.16 -0.20 -6.23
CA ASP A 346 13.84 0.45 -5.12
C ASP A 346 14.13 -0.56 -3.99
N GLY A 347 14.55 -0.07 -2.81
CA GLY A 347 14.83 -0.93 -1.67
C GLY A 347 13.66 -1.79 -1.20
N LEU A 348 12.41 -1.33 -1.38
CA LEU A 348 11.21 -2.11 -1.03
C LEU A 348 10.93 -3.20 -2.07
N GLY A 349 11.07 -2.86 -3.36
CA GLY A 349 10.97 -3.81 -4.45
C GLY A 349 12.00 -4.95 -4.35
N ILE A 350 13.24 -4.64 -3.98
CA ILE A 350 14.29 -5.64 -3.77
C ILE A 350 13.92 -6.63 -2.65
N MET A 351 13.33 -6.15 -1.55
CA MET A 351 12.87 -7.04 -0.47
C MET A 351 11.78 -7.99 -0.94
N LEU A 352 10.80 -7.49 -1.70
CA LEU A 352 9.74 -8.31 -2.28
C LEU A 352 10.29 -9.36 -3.25
N ALA A 353 11.21 -8.98 -4.14
CA ALA A 353 11.85 -9.89 -5.08
C ALA A 353 12.57 -11.04 -4.36
N ALA A 354 13.25 -10.73 -3.25
CA ALA A 354 13.95 -11.70 -2.43
C ALA A 354 13.00 -12.65 -1.71
N VAL A 355 11.92 -12.14 -1.11
CA VAL A 355 10.87 -12.97 -0.47
C VAL A 355 10.27 -13.95 -1.47
N LEU A 356 9.95 -13.47 -2.67
CA LEU A 356 9.38 -14.31 -3.73
C LEU A 356 10.42 -15.23 -4.38
N ALA A 357 11.72 -15.11 -4.09
CA ALA A 357 12.74 -16.05 -4.56
C ALA A 357 12.90 -17.24 -3.62
N ASP A 358 12.41 -17.11 -2.40
CA ASP A 358 12.48 -18.12 -1.36
C ASP A 358 11.27 -19.08 -1.38
N HIS A 359 10.21 -18.70 -2.09
CA HIS A 359 8.94 -19.43 -2.24
C HIS A 359 8.77 -19.99 -3.65
#